data_AF-I3S510-F1
#
_entry.id   AF-I3S510-F1
#
_cell.length_a   1.000
_cell.length_b   1.000
_cell.length_c   1.000
_cell.angle_alpha   90.00
_cell.angle_beta   90.00
_cell.angle_gamma   90.00
#
_symmetry.space_group_name_H-M   'P 1'
#
loop_
_entity.id
_entity.type
_entity.pdbx_description
1 polymer ?
#
loop_
_entity_poly.entity_id
_entity_poly.type
_entity_poly.pdbx_seq_one_letter_code
_entity_poly.pdbx_strand_id
1 'polypeptide(L)'
;MLQNNSSRLNTTDQNSDEHPKPRLILLSRSGNASRVILNQDEVIKLAEEVGFNVHVLEPSRKSSMANIYNMIHTSHVLLGVHGAGLTNSLFLRPGSVLVQVVPIGTDWASKTYYEKPTEILGLQYIEYKIEANESSLSLSYGADSLVIKDPATYLKEKGANKRIYLKKQNLEINIFRFRKCLAKAYEKAKIFMSSIN
;
A
#
# COMPACT_ATOMS: atom_id res chain seq x y z
N MET A 1 40.36 -4.14 -57.19
CA MET A 1 40.82 -4.26 -55.79
C MET A 1 39.58 -4.48 -54.95
N LEU A 2 39.26 -5.72 -54.53
CA LEU A 2 39.71 -6.37 -53.28
C LEU A 2 39.24 -5.53 -52.06
N GLN A 3 38.38 -5.98 -51.14
CA GLN A 3 38.10 -7.32 -50.60
C GLN A 3 36.69 -7.42 -49.97
N ASN A 4 36.14 -8.64 -50.03
CA ASN A 4 35.14 -9.20 -49.11
C ASN A 4 35.71 -9.29 -47.68
N ASN A 5 34.89 -9.12 -46.66
CA ASN A 5 35.00 -9.91 -45.43
C ASN A 5 33.68 -9.91 -44.63
N SER A 6 33.01 -11.07 -44.67
CA SER A 6 32.03 -11.49 -43.67
C SER A 6 32.69 -11.69 -42.32
N SER A 7 32.08 -11.22 -41.24
CA SER A 7 32.23 -11.84 -39.92
C SER A 7 31.04 -11.52 -39.00
N ARG A 8 30.17 -12.54 -38.87
CA ARG A 8 29.57 -13.10 -37.64
C ARG A 8 28.97 -12.14 -36.59
N LEU A 9 27.67 -12.35 -36.41
CA LEU A 9 26.92 -12.43 -35.15
C LEU A 9 27.75 -12.30 -33.85
N ASN A 10 27.30 -11.38 -32.98
CA ASN A 10 27.21 -11.63 -31.55
C ASN A 10 25.87 -11.10 -31.03
N THR A 11 24.91 -12.02 -31.01
CA THR A 11 23.83 -12.09 -30.04
C THR A 11 24.40 -12.04 -28.62
N THR A 12 23.85 -11.18 -27.76
CA THR A 12 23.19 -11.50 -26.47
C THR A 12 23.22 -10.28 -25.57
N ASP A 13 22.07 -9.62 -25.45
CA ASP A 13 21.60 -9.10 -24.16
C ASP A 13 20.07 -9.18 -24.14
N GLN A 14 19.58 -10.39 -24.41
CA GLN A 14 18.24 -10.81 -24.02
C GLN A 14 18.39 -11.42 -22.63
N ASN A 15 18.45 -10.57 -21.63
CA ASN A 15 18.25 -10.98 -20.25
C ASN A 15 17.43 -9.91 -19.52
N SER A 16 16.22 -9.68 -20.02
CA SER A 16 15.18 -8.96 -19.26
C SER A 16 14.26 -9.99 -18.64
N ASP A 17 14.62 -10.46 -17.44
CA ASP A 17 13.77 -11.11 -16.43
C ASP A 17 12.55 -11.88 -17.03
N GLU A 18 12.67 -13.19 -17.25
CA GLU A 18 11.65 -14.06 -17.88
C GLU A 18 10.27 -14.07 -17.17
N HIS A 19 10.10 -13.34 -16.07
CA HIS A 19 8.84 -13.16 -15.39
C HIS A 19 8.55 -11.68 -15.07
N PRO A 20 7.41 -11.13 -15.53
CA PRO A 20 7.03 -9.76 -15.17
C PRO A 20 6.91 -9.61 -13.65
N LYS A 21 7.45 -8.52 -13.11
CA LYS A 21 7.35 -8.17 -11.69
C LYS A 21 5.90 -7.78 -11.34
N PRO A 22 5.35 -8.21 -10.19
CA PRO A 22 4.06 -7.73 -9.73
C PRO A 22 4.05 -6.21 -9.58
N ARG A 23 3.06 -5.56 -10.20
CA ARG A 23 2.81 -4.12 -10.08
C ARG A 23 2.09 -3.78 -8.77
N LEU A 24 2.68 -2.89 -7.98
CA LEU A 24 2.12 -2.35 -6.74
C LEU A 24 1.77 -0.87 -6.93
N ILE A 25 0.53 -0.49 -6.65
CA ILE A 25 0.11 0.91 -6.56
C ILE A 25 0.14 1.35 -5.11
N LEU A 26 0.96 2.36 -4.79
CA LEU A 26 0.96 3.03 -3.49
C LEU A 26 0.08 4.27 -3.55
N LEU A 27 -1.00 4.27 -2.79
CA LEU A 27 -1.87 5.45 -2.60
C LEU A 27 -1.20 6.45 -1.67
N SER A 28 -0.66 7.51 -2.26
CA SER A 28 -0.01 8.60 -1.54
C SER A 28 -1.02 9.68 -1.11
N ARG A 29 -0.59 10.49 -0.13
CA ARG A 29 -1.31 11.62 0.44
C ARG A 29 -0.28 12.71 0.68
N SER A 30 -0.45 13.91 0.13
CA SER A 30 0.47 15.02 0.33
C SER A 30 -0.23 16.30 0.86
N GLY A 31 0.57 17.35 1.10
CA GLY A 31 0.10 18.66 1.55
C GLY A 31 -0.48 18.66 2.97
N ASN A 32 -1.57 19.41 3.19
CA ASN A 32 -2.24 19.52 4.49
C ASN A 32 -3.12 18.29 4.84
N ALA A 33 -2.78 17.12 4.29
CA ALA A 33 -3.49 15.89 4.54
C ALA A 33 -3.07 15.28 5.88
N SER A 34 -4.00 14.54 6.49
CA SER A 34 -3.71 13.63 7.60
C SER A 34 -3.48 12.21 7.06
N ARG A 35 -2.87 11.35 7.87
CA ARG A 35 -2.49 9.96 7.58
C ARG A 35 -1.47 9.85 6.44
N VAL A 36 -0.57 10.82 6.36
CA VAL A 36 0.57 10.80 5.43
C VAL A 36 1.58 9.80 5.96
N ILE A 37 2.19 9.01 5.05
CA ILE A 37 3.38 8.20 5.35
C ILE A 37 4.59 9.14 5.25
N LEU A 38 5.22 9.45 6.37
CA LEU A 38 6.30 10.42 6.48
C LEU A 38 7.59 9.90 5.82
N ASN A 39 7.88 8.61 5.94
CA ASN A 39 9.01 7.93 5.31
C ASN A 39 8.58 7.15 4.05
N GLN A 40 7.79 7.80 3.18
CA GLN A 40 7.24 7.14 1.98
C GLN A 40 8.32 6.57 1.06
N ASP A 41 9.43 7.28 0.89
CA ASP A 41 10.51 6.86 0.00
C ASP A 41 11.19 5.57 0.48
N GLU A 42 11.29 5.38 1.80
CA GLU A 42 11.77 4.11 2.38
C GLU A 42 10.79 2.96 2.15
N VAL A 43 9.48 3.23 2.21
CA VAL A 43 8.44 2.25 1.90
C VAL A 43 8.49 1.83 0.43
N ILE A 44 8.70 2.79 -0.48
CA ILE A 44 8.85 2.52 -1.92
C ILE A 44 10.09 1.66 -2.15
N LYS A 45 11.24 2.08 -1.62
CA LYS A 45 12.51 1.34 -1.74
C LYS A 45 12.38 -0.09 -1.22
N LEU A 46 11.75 -0.26 -0.05
CA LEU A 46 11.52 -1.58 0.52
C LEU A 46 10.65 -2.46 -0.39
N ALA A 47 9.60 -1.91 -1.00
CA ALA A 47 8.74 -2.66 -1.91
C ALA A 47 9.47 -3.06 -3.20
N GLU A 48 10.31 -2.18 -3.75
CA GLU A 48 11.19 -2.50 -4.87
C GLU A 48 12.20 -3.60 -4.52
N GLU A 49 12.82 -3.53 -3.34
CA GLU A 49 13.73 -4.57 -2.81
C GLU A 49 13.03 -5.92 -2.59
N VAL A 50 11.75 -5.92 -2.25
CA VAL A 50 10.93 -7.16 -2.17
C VAL A 50 10.65 -7.73 -3.57
N GLY A 51 10.72 -6.92 -4.62
CA GLY A 51 10.58 -7.34 -6.02
C GLY A 51 9.39 -6.73 -6.77
N PHE A 52 8.69 -5.74 -6.19
CA PHE A 52 7.58 -5.08 -6.86
C PHE A 52 8.06 -4.07 -7.91
N ASN A 53 7.25 -3.87 -8.95
CA ASN A 53 7.28 -2.65 -9.75
C ASN A 53 6.31 -1.64 -9.12
N VAL A 54 6.85 -0.61 -8.46
CA VAL A 54 6.06 0.33 -7.64
C VAL A 54 5.65 1.54 -8.45
N HIS A 55 4.37 1.90 -8.38
CA HIS A 55 3.85 3.18 -8.89
C HIS A 55 3.14 3.94 -7.79
N VAL A 56 3.48 5.21 -7.62
CA VAL A 56 2.81 6.09 -6.66
C VAL A 56 1.61 6.73 -7.36
N LEU A 57 0.44 6.62 -6.73
CA LEU A 57 -0.77 7.30 -7.15
C LEU A 57 -1.21 8.27 -6.06
N GLU A 58 -1.29 9.54 -6.40
CA GLU A 58 -1.91 10.56 -5.54
C GLU A 58 -3.25 10.98 -6.14
N PRO A 59 -4.39 10.47 -5.63
CA PRO A 59 -5.70 10.86 -6.12
C PRO A 59 -5.99 12.33 -5.78
N SER A 60 -6.23 13.14 -6.80
CA SER A 60 -6.65 14.53 -6.66
C SER A 60 -8.01 14.75 -7.32
N ARG A 61 -8.70 15.87 -7.02
CA ARG A 61 -9.95 16.23 -7.69
C ARG A 61 -9.80 16.45 -9.21
N LYS A 62 -8.58 16.62 -9.70
CA LYS A 62 -8.27 16.83 -11.12
C LYS A 62 -7.85 15.53 -11.82
N SER A 63 -7.67 14.44 -11.08
CA SER A 63 -7.21 13.18 -11.63
C SER A 63 -8.33 12.53 -12.44
N SER A 64 -8.02 12.09 -13.67
CA SER A 64 -8.96 11.36 -14.51
C SER A 64 -9.33 10.02 -13.86
N MET A 65 -10.63 9.78 -13.69
CA MET A 65 -11.13 8.52 -13.15
C MET A 65 -10.76 7.33 -14.05
N ALA A 66 -10.77 7.52 -15.38
CA ALA A 66 -10.36 6.48 -16.32
C ALA A 66 -8.88 6.09 -16.13
N ASN A 67 -8.01 7.06 -15.84
CA ASN A 67 -6.59 6.79 -15.60
C ASN A 67 -6.40 6.08 -14.25
N ILE A 68 -7.10 6.51 -13.20
CA ILE A 68 -7.08 5.85 -11.89
C ILE A 68 -7.54 4.39 -12.03
N TYR A 69 -8.67 4.18 -12.71
CA TYR A 69 -9.19 2.85 -13.00
C TYR A 69 -8.15 2.00 -13.73
N ASN A 70 -7.59 2.48 -14.84
CA ASN A 70 -6.63 1.71 -15.64
C ASN A 70 -5.37 1.35 -14.83
N MET A 71 -4.83 2.29 -14.05
CA MET A 71 -3.66 2.04 -13.19
C MET A 71 -3.94 0.96 -12.15
N ILE A 72 -5.10 1.02 -11.48
CA ILE A 72 -5.43 0.07 -10.42
C ILE A 72 -5.87 -1.27 -10.99
N HIS A 73 -6.66 -1.28 -12.05
CA HIS A 73 -7.14 -2.50 -12.68
C HIS A 73 -6.00 -3.37 -13.23
N THR A 74 -4.94 -2.74 -13.76
CA THR A 74 -3.74 -3.44 -14.27
C THR A 74 -2.71 -3.75 -13.18
N SER A 75 -2.99 -3.42 -11.92
CA SER A 75 -2.11 -3.74 -10.78
C SER A 75 -2.39 -5.12 -10.20
N HIS A 76 -1.50 -5.56 -9.31
CA HIS A 76 -1.64 -6.80 -8.54
C HIS A 76 -1.78 -6.51 -7.04
N VAL A 77 -1.26 -5.37 -6.59
CA VAL A 77 -1.34 -4.92 -5.22
C VAL A 77 -1.76 -3.45 -5.18
N LEU A 78 -2.74 -3.11 -4.35
CA LEU A 78 -3.03 -1.74 -3.92
C LEU A 78 -2.64 -1.59 -2.46
N LEU A 79 -1.72 -0.68 -2.17
CA LEU A 79 -1.24 -0.37 -0.83
C LEU A 79 -1.68 1.04 -0.46
N GLY A 80 -2.25 1.21 0.73
CA GLY A 80 -2.57 2.55 1.23
C GLY A 80 -2.93 2.58 2.71
N VAL A 81 -2.85 3.78 3.29
CA VAL A 81 -3.33 4.02 4.66
C VAL A 81 -4.85 4.13 4.68
N HIS A 82 -5.49 3.54 5.70
CA HIS A 82 -6.93 3.62 5.94
C HIS A 82 -7.52 5.00 5.58
N GLY A 83 -8.58 5.02 4.77
CA GLY A 83 -9.31 6.24 4.44
C GLY A 83 -9.86 6.21 3.02
N ALA A 84 -10.63 7.24 2.66
CA ALA A 84 -11.43 7.26 1.43
C ALA A 84 -10.67 6.92 0.13
N GLY A 85 -9.36 7.17 0.04
CA GLY A 85 -8.59 6.79 -1.16
C GLY A 85 -8.56 5.28 -1.42
N LEU A 86 -8.65 4.46 -0.37
CA LEU A 86 -8.67 3.00 -0.49
C LEU A 86 -9.97 2.48 -1.13
N THR A 87 -11.03 3.27 -1.25
CA THR A 87 -12.25 2.82 -1.97
C THR A 87 -11.98 2.51 -3.44
N ASN A 88 -10.87 3.04 -3.99
CA ASN A 88 -10.42 2.66 -5.33
C ASN A 88 -10.03 1.17 -5.44
N SER A 89 -9.96 0.42 -4.32
CA SER A 89 -9.83 -1.04 -4.34
C SER A 89 -10.96 -1.74 -5.12
N LEU A 90 -12.11 -1.08 -5.31
CA LEU A 90 -13.20 -1.55 -6.17
C LEU A 90 -12.79 -1.73 -7.63
N PHE A 91 -11.69 -1.10 -8.07
CA PHE A 91 -11.16 -1.24 -9.42
C PHE A 91 -10.16 -2.39 -9.57
N LEU A 92 -9.76 -3.03 -8.47
CA LEU A 92 -8.89 -4.20 -8.51
C LEU A 92 -9.60 -5.39 -9.17
N ARG A 93 -8.81 -6.26 -9.82
CA ARG A 93 -9.28 -7.54 -10.33
C ARG A 93 -9.43 -8.55 -9.17
N PRO A 94 -10.44 -9.42 -9.17
CA PRO A 94 -10.47 -10.58 -8.28
C PRO A 94 -9.14 -11.33 -8.32
N GLY A 95 -8.64 -11.76 -7.16
CA GLY A 95 -7.30 -12.34 -6.97
C GLY A 95 -6.21 -11.33 -6.58
N SER A 96 -6.41 -10.03 -6.85
CA SER A 96 -5.46 -8.98 -6.45
C SER A 96 -5.41 -8.79 -4.93
N VAL A 97 -4.35 -8.14 -4.43
CA VAL A 97 -4.12 -7.92 -3.00
C VAL A 97 -4.41 -6.47 -2.61
N LEU A 98 -5.24 -6.28 -1.58
CA LEU A 98 -5.38 -5.02 -0.87
C LEU A 98 -4.51 -5.06 0.40
N VAL A 99 -3.50 -4.19 0.48
CA VAL A 99 -2.71 -3.99 1.68
C VAL A 99 -3.15 -2.69 2.35
N GLN A 100 -3.75 -2.83 3.53
CA GLN A 100 -4.19 -1.69 4.33
C GLN A 100 -3.22 -1.43 5.48
N VAL A 101 -2.62 -0.23 5.49
CA VAL A 101 -1.98 0.31 6.70
C VAL A 101 -3.08 0.86 7.61
N VAL A 102 -3.17 0.37 8.83
CA VAL A 102 -4.23 0.67 9.81
C VAL A 102 -3.68 1.61 10.89
N PRO A 103 -4.10 2.89 10.89
CA PRO A 103 -3.89 3.84 11.98
C PRO A 103 -4.44 3.37 13.33
N ILE A 104 -3.81 3.80 14.42
CA ILE A 104 -4.37 3.74 15.78
C ILE A 104 -5.82 4.22 15.79
N GLY A 105 -6.69 3.49 16.51
CA GLY A 105 -8.09 3.88 16.72
C GLY A 105 -9.00 3.71 15.51
N THR A 106 -8.55 2.94 14.49
CA THR A 106 -9.35 2.69 13.27
C THR A 106 -9.66 1.21 13.01
N ASP A 107 -9.30 0.29 13.91
CA ASP A 107 -9.47 -1.17 13.74
C ASP A 107 -10.87 -1.59 13.29
N TRP A 108 -11.90 -1.19 14.03
CA TRP A 108 -13.29 -1.54 13.70
C TRP A 108 -13.71 -1.01 12.31
N ALA A 109 -13.26 0.21 11.98
CA ALA A 109 -13.55 0.83 10.69
C ALA A 109 -12.79 0.12 9.56
N SER A 110 -11.53 -0.27 9.77
CA SER A 110 -10.71 -1.03 8.82
C SER A 110 -11.37 -2.36 8.48
N LYS A 111 -11.77 -3.11 9.51
CA LYS A 111 -12.48 -4.39 9.34
C LYS A 111 -13.79 -4.22 8.58
N THR A 112 -14.59 -3.23 8.96
CA THR A 112 -15.93 -3.03 8.40
C THR A 112 -15.88 -2.52 6.95
N TYR A 113 -14.95 -1.61 6.64
CA TYR A 113 -14.91 -0.92 5.35
C TYR A 113 -14.01 -1.58 4.31
N TYR A 114 -13.03 -2.41 4.70
CA TYR A 114 -12.06 -2.96 3.76
C TYR A 114 -11.86 -4.47 3.90
N GLU A 115 -11.69 -5.01 5.11
CA GLU A 115 -11.54 -6.47 5.29
C GLU A 115 -12.80 -7.21 4.79
N LYS A 116 -13.98 -6.97 5.38
CA LYS A 116 -15.19 -7.70 4.98
C LYS A 116 -15.56 -7.54 3.49
N PRO A 117 -15.49 -6.34 2.89
CA PRO A 117 -15.79 -6.19 1.47
C PRO A 117 -14.83 -6.94 0.55
N THR A 118 -13.55 -7.14 0.93
CA THR A 118 -12.60 -7.86 0.08
C THR A 118 -13.01 -9.30 -0.19
N GLU A 119 -13.69 -9.96 0.75
CA GLU A 119 -14.22 -11.32 0.56
C GLU A 119 -15.23 -11.36 -0.58
N ILE A 120 -16.15 -10.40 -0.62
CA ILE A 120 -17.19 -10.29 -1.66
C ILE A 120 -16.57 -9.94 -3.02
N LEU A 121 -15.53 -9.10 -3.02
CA LEU A 121 -14.82 -8.68 -4.23
C LEU A 121 -13.83 -9.73 -4.75
N GLY A 122 -13.67 -10.86 -4.07
CA GLY A 122 -12.69 -11.89 -4.42
C GLY A 122 -11.25 -11.41 -4.29
N LEU A 123 -10.97 -10.42 -3.45
CA LEU A 123 -9.64 -9.87 -3.21
C LEU A 123 -8.95 -10.59 -2.05
N GLN A 124 -7.62 -10.59 -2.08
CA GLN A 124 -6.83 -10.93 -0.91
C GLN A 124 -6.65 -9.70 -0.03
N TYR A 125 -6.72 -9.85 1.29
CA TYR A 125 -6.54 -8.75 2.24
C TYR A 125 -5.36 -8.99 3.17
N ILE A 126 -4.56 -7.94 3.38
CA ILE A 126 -3.48 -7.89 4.36
C ILE A 126 -3.57 -6.58 5.13
N GLU A 127 -3.60 -6.67 6.45
CA GLU A 127 -3.49 -5.51 7.33
C GLU A 127 -2.08 -5.34 7.88
N TYR A 128 -1.63 -4.09 7.94
CA TYR A 128 -0.46 -3.66 8.71
C TYR A 128 -0.91 -2.65 9.77
N LYS A 129 -1.08 -3.13 11.00
CA LYS A 129 -1.40 -2.28 12.14
C LYS A 129 -0.15 -1.59 12.65
N ILE A 130 -0.20 -0.27 12.69
CA ILE A 130 0.92 0.49 13.24
C ILE A 130 0.99 0.37 14.76
N GLU A 131 2.19 0.48 15.29
CA GLU A 131 2.47 0.63 16.71
C GLU A 131 2.47 2.11 17.12
N ALA A 132 2.47 2.34 18.44
CA ALA A 132 2.49 3.68 19.02
C ALA A 132 3.64 4.55 18.46
N ASN A 133 4.84 4.01 18.40
CA ASN A 133 6.05 4.72 17.92
C ASN A 133 5.99 5.09 16.43
N GLU A 134 5.16 4.43 15.63
CA GLU A 134 4.95 4.75 14.22
C GLU A 134 3.89 5.84 14.01
N SER A 135 3.26 6.33 15.09
CA SER A 135 2.20 7.33 15.03
C SER A 135 2.69 8.69 15.53
N SER A 136 2.41 9.75 14.77
CA SER A 136 2.65 11.13 15.23
C SER A 136 1.80 11.52 16.44
N LEU A 137 0.76 10.75 16.80
CA LEU A 137 -0.01 10.98 18.03
C LEU A 137 0.86 10.78 19.27
N SER A 138 1.87 9.91 19.22
CA SER A 138 2.78 9.67 20.35
C SER A 138 3.52 10.93 20.78
N LEU A 139 3.85 11.81 19.83
CA LEU A 139 4.47 13.10 20.12
C LEU A 139 3.49 14.08 20.79
N SER A 140 2.20 13.98 20.46
CA SER A 140 1.17 14.92 20.93
C SER A 140 0.54 14.54 22.26
N TYR A 141 0.40 13.23 22.52
CA TYR A 141 -0.32 12.70 23.67
C TYR A 141 0.56 11.88 24.62
N GLY A 142 1.77 11.50 24.19
CA GLY A 142 2.61 10.53 24.89
C GLY A 142 2.22 9.09 24.57
N ALA A 143 3.22 8.23 24.37
CA ALA A 143 3.04 6.83 23.97
C ALA A 143 2.23 6.00 24.99
N ASP A 144 2.26 6.39 26.27
CA ASP A 144 1.53 5.71 27.35
C ASP A 144 0.11 6.22 27.57
N SER A 145 -0.33 7.23 26.80
CA SER A 145 -1.67 7.78 26.94
C SER A 145 -2.77 6.79 26.53
N LEU A 146 -3.95 6.96 27.13
CA LEU A 146 -5.13 6.16 26.80
C LEU A 146 -5.52 6.29 25.31
N VAL A 147 -5.29 7.46 24.71
CA VAL A 147 -5.48 7.72 23.27
C VAL A 147 -4.68 6.75 22.40
N ILE A 148 -3.55 6.25 22.87
CA ILE A 148 -2.65 5.41 22.10
C ILE A 148 -2.77 3.95 22.50
N LYS A 149 -2.73 3.66 23.81
CA LYS A 149 -2.76 2.29 24.33
C LYS A 149 -4.11 1.63 24.26
N ASP A 150 -5.19 2.38 24.48
CA ASP A 150 -6.54 1.85 24.42
C ASP A 150 -7.51 2.84 23.75
N PRO A 151 -7.41 2.99 22.42
CA PRO A 151 -8.30 3.85 21.66
C PRO A 151 -9.77 3.46 21.83
N ALA A 152 -10.06 2.18 22.04
CA ALA A 152 -11.43 1.69 22.18
C ALA A 152 -12.06 2.17 23.49
N THR A 153 -11.31 2.18 24.59
CA THR A 153 -11.75 2.75 25.87
C THR A 153 -11.82 4.27 25.79
N TYR A 154 -10.80 4.95 25.23
CA TYR A 154 -10.85 6.40 25.02
C TYR A 154 -12.10 6.82 24.25
N LEU A 155 -12.46 6.11 23.18
CA LEU A 155 -13.63 6.44 22.34
C LEU A 155 -14.98 6.28 23.05
N LYS A 156 -15.02 5.60 24.21
CA LYS A 156 -16.22 5.48 25.05
C LYS A 156 -16.34 6.62 26.07
N GLU A 157 -15.29 7.41 26.29
CA GLU A 157 -15.31 8.52 27.25
C GLU A 157 -16.22 9.67 26.78
N LYS A 158 -16.88 10.31 27.74
CA LYS A 158 -17.74 11.47 27.46
C LYS A 158 -16.88 12.62 26.93
N GLY A 159 -17.14 13.05 25.69
CA GLY A 159 -16.38 14.13 25.03
C GLY A 159 -15.20 13.64 24.18
N ALA A 160 -14.99 12.32 24.06
CA ALA A 160 -13.95 11.77 23.21
C ALA A 160 -14.09 12.20 21.74
N ASN A 161 -12.98 12.62 21.14
CA ASN A 161 -12.98 13.12 19.78
C ASN A 161 -12.38 12.10 18.81
N LYS A 162 -13.23 11.26 18.21
CA LYS A 162 -12.81 10.29 17.18
C LYS A 162 -12.06 10.88 15.99
N ARG A 163 -12.17 12.19 15.74
CA ARG A 163 -11.45 12.85 14.64
C ARG A 163 -9.95 12.90 14.88
N ILE A 164 -9.44 12.70 16.10
CA ILE A 164 -7.99 12.70 16.35
C ILE A 164 -7.29 11.61 15.51
N TYR A 165 -7.82 10.38 15.53
CA TYR A 165 -7.30 9.25 14.75
C TYR A 165 -7.41 9.47 13.24
N LEU A 166 -8.39 10.26 12.81
CA LEU A 166 -8.65 10.52 11.41
C LEU A 166 -8.03 11.82 10.87
N LYS A 167 -7.59 12.75 11.71
CA LYS A 167 -7.17 14.09 11.25
C LYS A 167 -5.86 14.57 11.87
N LYS A 168 -5.38 13.94 12.94
CA LYS A 168 -4.20 14.40 13.68
C LYS A 168 -3.06 13.39 13.72
N GLN A 169 -3.15 12.32 12.94
CA GLN A 169 -2.13 11.28 12.88
C GLN A 169 -1.51 11.20 11.49
N ASN A 170 -0.19 11.24 11.44
CA ASN A 170 0.66 10.79 10.34
C ASN A 170 1.48 9.58 10.81
N LEU A 171 2.06 8.85 9.86
CA LEU A 171 2.63 7.54 10.07
C LEU A 171 4.10 7.53 9.65
N GLU A 172 4.97 7.00 10.50
CA GLU A 172 6.35 6.68 10.16
C GLU A 172 6.51 5.16 10.24
N ILE A 173 6.52 4.49 9.09
CA ILE A 173 6.38 3.04 8.99
C ILE A 173 7.69 2.36 9.35
N ASN A 174 7.63 1.42 10.28
CA ASN A 174 8.76 0.57 10.64
C ASN A 174 9.07 -0.41 9.50
N ILE A 175 10.14 -0.13 8.75
CA ILE A 175 10.56 -0.89 7.57
C ILE A 175 10.83 -2.37 7.89
N PHE A 176 11.41 -2.68 9.05
CA PHE A 176 11.70 -4.07 9.44
C PHE A 176 10.42 -4.90 9.64
N ARG A 177 9.42 -4.34 10.31
CA ARG A 177 8.11 -4.98 10.47
C ARG A 177 7.34 -5.01 9.16
N PHE A 178 7.37 -3.92 8.41
CA PHE A 178 6.64 -3.79 7.15
C PHE A 178 7.14 -4.73 6.06
N ARG A 179 8.43 -5.10 6.05
CA ARG A 179 8.99 -6.09 5.11
C ARG A 179 8.21 -7.41 5.12
N LYS A 180 7.79 -7.89 6.30
CA LYS A 180 6.99 -9.13 6.42
C LYS A 180 5.62 -9.00 5.76
N CYS A 181 5.01 -7.82 5.87
CA CYS A 181 3.73 -7.51 5.22
C CYS A 181 3.88 -7.53 3.69
N LEU A 182 4.89 -6.83 3.16
CA LEU A 182 5.16 -6.76 1.73
C LEU A 182 5.55 -8.12 1.12
N ALA A 183 6.36 -8.92 1.82
CA ALA A 183 6.69 -10.27 1.37
C ALA A 183 5.42 -11.14 1.22
N LYS A 184 4.51 -11.09 2.19
CA LYS A 184 3.22 -11.81 2.09
C LYS A 184 2.36 -11.29 0.94
N ALA A 185 2.36 -9.98 0.69
CA ALA A 185 1.66 -9.40 -0.46
C ALA A 185 2.27 -9.88 -1.78
N TYR A 186 3.60 -9.99 -1.85
CA TYR A 186 4.34 -10.41 -3.03
C TYR A 186 4.02 -11.84 -3.41
N GLU A 187 4.07 -12.77 -2.46
CA GLU A 187 3.70 -14.17 -2.69
C GLU A 187 2.27 -14.32 -3.24
N LYS A 188 1.32 -13.61 -2.64
CA LYS A 188 -0.07 -13.62 -3.11
C LYS A 188 -0.21 -13.02 -4.52
N ALA A 189 0.51 -11.95 -4.82
CA ALA A 189 0.52 -11.34 -6.13
C ALA A 189 1.12 -12.27 -7.19
N LYS A 190 2.20 -13.00 -6.86
CA LYS A 190 2.81 -14.02 -7.73
C LYS A 190 1.85 -15.16 -8.02
N ILE A 191 1.14 -15.67 -7.01
CA ILE A 191 0.10 -16.71 -7.19
C ILE A 191 -0.97 -16.22 -8.17
N PHE A 192 -1.47 -14.99 -7.98
CA PHE A 192 -2.46 -14.40 -8.88
C PHE A 192 -1.94 -14.30 -10.32
N MET A 193 -0.72 -13.81 -10.52
CA MET A 193 -0.11 -13.73 -11.85
C MET A 193 0.02 -15.09 -12.54
N SER A 194 0.38 -16.15 -11.79
CA SER A 194 0.50 -17.50 -12.34
C SER A 194 -0.87 -18.13 -12.66
N SER A 195 -1.95 -17.69 -12.03
CA SER A 195 -3.31 -18.20 -12.27
C SER A 195 -4.00 -17.61 -13.52
N ILE A 196 -3.39 -16.59 -14.14
CA ILE A 196 -3.91 -15.91 -15.34
C ILE A 196 -3.24 -16.44 -16.63
N ASN A 197 -2.18 -17.27 -16.48
CA ASN A 197 -1.45 -17.90 -17.58
C ASN A 197 -1.98 -19.30 -17.90
#